data_AF-A0A4Q6ASS6-F1
#
_entry.id   AF-A0A4Q6ASS6-F1
#
_cell.length_a   1.000
_cell.length_b   1.000
_cell.length_c   1.000
_cell.angle_alpha   90.00
_cell.angle_beta   90.00
_cell.angle_gamma   90.00
#
_symmetry.space_group_name_H-M   'P 1'
#
loop_
_entity.id
_entity.type
_entity.pdbx_description
1 polymer ?
#
loop_
_entity_poly.entity_id
_entity_poly.type
_entity_poly.pdbx_seq_one_letter_code
_entity_poly.pdbx_strand_id
1 'polypeptide(L)'
;MEAMVRDGLRWLEGIEDGTLGTGDLYNLSQKMDPVLIHLIIKYLRKKYPSIKPEAAAVMARLVDLTSNYPEVVKAMKEAEADPVSEWFADTYNFGEFYSKPQEMLELIVEKLES
;
A
#
# COMPACT_ATOMS: atom_id res chain seq x y z
N MET A 1 14.78 2.54 -8.16
CA MET A 1 14.50 3.25 -6.90
C MET A 1 13.50 4.42 -7.02
N GLU A 2 13.88 5.63 -7.46
CA GLU A 2 13.03 6.86 -7.30
C GLU A 2 11.62 6.78 -7.92
N ALA A 3 11.47 6.14 -9.10
CA ALA A 3 10.18 6.07 -9.79
C ALA A 3 9.16 5.21 -9.03
N MET A 4 9.57 4.08 -8.47
CA MET A 4 8.67 3.18 -7.73
C MET A 4 8.26 3.77 -6.38
N VAL A 5 9.19 4.43 -5.68
CA VAL A 5 8.89 5.17 -4.44
C VAL A 5 7.89 6.28 -4.71
N ARG A 6 8.11 7.09 -5.75
CA ARG A 6 7.20 8.18 -6.14
C ARG A 6 5.81 7.64 -6.50
N ASP A 7 5.75 6.58 -7.29
CA ASP A 7 4.48 6.01 -7.72
C ASP A 7 3.75 5.35 -6.54
N GLY A 8 4.47 4.70 -5.62
CA GLY A 8 3.94 4.17 -4.36
C GLY A 8 3.41 5.26 -3.43
N LEU A 9 4.13 6.38 -3.31
CA LEU A 9 3.71 7.51 -2.47
C LEU A 9 2.43 8.15 -3.04
N ARG A 10 2.42 8.42 -4.35
CA ARG A 10 1.25 8.92 -5.06
C ARG A 10 0.04 7.99 -4.91
N TRP A 11 0.27 6.68 -4.90
CA TRP A 11 -0.79 5.69 -4.71
C TRP A 11 -1.34 5.69 -3.29
N LEU A 12 -0.46 5.72 -2.29
CA LEU A 12 -0.80 5.81 -0.86
C LEU A 12 -1.61 7.08 -0.59
N GLU A 13 -1.11 8.25 -0.99
CA GLU A 13 -1.78 9.54 -0.83
C GLU A 13 -3.10 9.59 -1.62
N GLY A 14 -3.14 8.99 -2.80
CA GLY A 14 -4.37 8.83 -3.60
C GLY A 14 -5.49 8.15 -2.83
N ILE A 15 -5.17 7.17 -1.99
CA ILE A 15 -6.12 6.46 -1.14
C ILE A 15 -6.40 7.22 0.15
N GLU A 16 -5.37 7.76 0.81
CA GLU A 16 -5.56 8.52 2.07
C GLU A 16 -6.42 9.76 1.85
N ASP A 17 -6.07 10.58 0.84
CA ASP A 17 -6.70 11.87 0.61
C ASP A 17 -7.87 11.81 -0.40
N GLY A 18 -7.99 10.70 -1.13
CA GLY A 18 -9.01 10.55 -2.16
C GLY A 18 -8.76 11.40 -3.41
N THR A 19 -7.50 11.72 -3.69
CA THR A 19 -7.10 12.53 -4.85
C THR A 19 -7.06 11.73 -6.16
N LEU A 20 -7.11 10.40 -6.09
CA LEU A 20 -7.14 9.51 -7.25
C LEU A 20 -8.44 8.69 -7.28
N GLY A 21 -9.00 8.53 -8.48
CA GLY A 21 -10.11 7.63 -8.72
C GLY A 21 -9.67 6.16 -8.73
N THR A 22 -10.62 5.26 -8.59
CA THR A 22 -10.38 3.81 -8.50
C THR A 22 -9.66 3.24 -9.73
N GLY A 23 -10.01 3.72 -10.92
CA GLY A 23 -9.30 3.36 -12.16
C GLY A 23 -7.86 3.88 -12.22
N ASP A 24 -7.59 5.08 -11.70
CA ASP A 24 -6.24 5.64 -11.65
C ASP A 24 -5.37 4.86 -10.65
N LEU A 25 -5.94 4.52 -9.49
CA LEU A 25 -5.30 3.65 -8.50
C LEU A 25 -4.97 2.28 -9.09
N TYR A 26 -5.90 1.67 -9.83
CA TYR A 26 -5.64 0.41 -10.51
C TYR A 26 -4.54 0.52 -11.57
N ASN A 27 -4.60 1.53 -12.45
CA ASN A 27 -3.59 1.72 -13.49
C ASN A 27 -2.18 1.97 -12.93
N LEU A 28 -2.09 2.66 -11.79
CA LEU A 28 -0.83 2.89 -11.10
C LEU A 28 -0.34 1.61 -10.42
N SER A 29 -1.23 0.79 -9.85
CA SER A 29 -0.87 -0.50 -9.25
C SER A 29 -0.28 -1.49 -10.26
N GLN A 30 -0.70 -1.44 -11.53
CA GLN A 30 -0.11 -2.27 -12.59
C GLN A 30 1.38 -1.99 -12.88
N LYS A 31 1.92 -0.87 -12.39
CA LYS A 31 3.33 -0.48 -12.58
C LYS A 31 4.19 -0.73 -11.35
N MET A 32 3.60 -1.19 -10.25
CA MET A 32 4.26 -1.37 -8.97
C MET A 32 4.44 -2.85 -8.66
N ASP A 33 5.41 -3.14 -7.81
CA ASP A 33 5.58 -4.48 -7.27
C ASP A 33 4.37 -4.87 -6.38
N PRO A 34 3.81 -6.08 -6.54
CA PRO A 34 2.72 -6.58 -5.69
C PRO A 34 3.00 -6.54 -4.18
N VAL A 35 4.25 -6.76 -3.75
CA VAL A 35 4.70 -6.67 -2.35
C VAL A 35 4.53 -5.26 -1.82
N LEU A 36 4.93 -4.26 -2.61
CA LEU A 36 4.78 -2.86 -2.24
C LEU A 36 3.31 -2.50 -2.04
N ILE A 37 2.43 -2.90 -2.95
CA ILE A 37 0.98 -2.67 -2.85
C ILE A 37 0.41 -3.34 -1.59
N HIS A 38 0.78 -4.60 -1.35
CA HIS A 38 0.33 -5.35 -0.18
C HIS A 38 0.75 -4.68 1.13
N LEU A 39 2.01 -4.26 1.24
CA LEU A 39 2.52 -3.58 2.43
C LEU A 39 1.88 -2.19 2.61
N ILE A 40 1.61 -1.43 1.55
CA ILE A 40 0.86 -0.17 1.64
C ILE A 40 -0.57 -0.43 2.15
N ILE A 41 -1.28 -1.44 1.65
CA ILE A 41 -2.63 -1.74 2.14
C ILE A 41 -2.59 -2.18 3.61
N LYS A 42 -1.61 -2.99 4.02
CA LYS A 42 -1.42 -3.36 5.43
C LYS A 42 -1.13 -2.11 6.29
N TYR A 43 -0.28 -1.20 5.82
CA TYR A 43 -0.01 0.08 6.45
C TYR A 43 -1.31 0.88 6.65
N LEU A 44 -2.10 1.09 5.59
CA LEU A 44 -3.35 1.84 5.65
C LEU A 44 -4.36 1.23 6.63
N ARG A 45 -4.52 -0.09 6.62
CA ARG A 45 -5.42 -0.79 7.56
C ARG A 45 -4.98 -0.66 9.02
N LYS A 46 -3.68 -0.59 9.28
CA LYS A 46 -3.15 -0.38 10.64
C LYS A 46 -3.25 1.09 11.08
N LYS A 47 -2.98 2.04 10.18
CA LYS A 47 -3.06 3.49 10.43
C LYS A 47 -4.50 3.94 10.64
N TYR A 48 -5.43 3.38 9.87
CA TYR A 48 -6.85 3.68 9.89
C TYR A 48 -7.69 2.47 10.34
N PRO A 49 -7.68 2.14 11.65
CA PRO A 49 -8.49 1.06 12.16
C PRO A 49 -9.98 1.39 11.99
N SER A 50 -10.78 0.41 11.56
CA SER A 50 -12.19 0.57 11.19
C SER A 50 -13.11 1.10 12.30
N ILE A 51 -12.63 1.11 13.55
CA ILE A 51 -13.35 1.67 14.71
C ILE A 51 -13.36 3.21 14.72
N LYS A 52 -12.48 3.87 13.96
CA LYS A 52 -12.38 5.33 13.94
C LYS A 52 -13.13 5.93 12.74
N PRO A 53 -13.89 7.04 12.93
CA PRO A 53 -14.59 7.71 11.83
C PRO A 53 -13.66 8.15 10.68
N GLU A 54 -12.44 8.59 11.01
CA GLU A 54 -11.41 9.00 10.03
C GLU A 54 -10.99 7.87 9.09
N ALA A 55 -11.19 6.60 9.48
CA ALA A 55 -10.88 5.45 8.66
C ALA A 55 -11.94 5.17 7.59
N ALA A 56 -13.17 5.66 7.75
CA ALA A 56 -14.30 5.26 6.91
C ALA A 56 -14.06 5.57 5.43
N ALA A 57 -13.53 6.76 5.11
CA ALA A 57 -13.28 7.17 3.74
C ALA A 57 -12.14 6.37 3.07
N VAL A 58 -11.03 6.18 3.79
CA VAL A 58 -9.87 5.40 3.33
C VAL A 58 -10.28 3.95 3.08
N MET A 59 -10.99 3.35 4.04
CA MET A 59 -11.45 1.97 3.93
C MET A 59 -12.49 1.79 2.83
N ALA A 60 -13.40 2.76 2.63
CA ALA A 60 -14.35 2.72 1.52
C ALA A 60 -13.64 2.73 0.16
N ARG A 61 -12.60 3.55 -0.02
CA ARG A 61 -11.79 3.56 -1.25
C ARG A 61 -11.02 2.26 -1.47
N LEU A 62 -10.46 1.67 -0.42
CA LEU A 62 -9.82 0.36 -0.49
C LEU A 62 -10.82 -0.75 -0.87
N VAL A 63 -12.02 -0.72 -0.32
CA VAL A 63 -13.09 -1.67 -0.66
C VAL A 63 -13.52 -1.47 -2.10
N ASP A 64 -13.71 -0.22 -2.55
CA ASP A 64 -14.09 0.08 -3.93
C ASP A 64 -13.03 -0.40 -4.93
N LEU A 65 -11.75 -0.16 -4.65
CA LEU A 65 -10.64 -0.67 -5.46
C LEU A 65 -10.63 -2.20 -5.54
N THR A 66 -10.69 -2.87 -4.39
CA THR A 66 -10.60 -4.34 -4.34
C THR A 66 -11.86 -5.04 -4.86
N SER A 67 -13.01 -4.37 -4.85
CA SER A 67 -14.26 -4.91 -5.40
C SER A 67 -14.31 -4.76 -6.93
N ASN A 68 -13.84 -3.63 -7.47
CA ASN A 68 -13.84 -3.39 -8.92
C ASN A 68 -12.69 -4.08 -9.65
N TYR A 69 -11.57 -4.36 -8.96
CA TYR A 69 -10.38 -4.97 -9.56
C TYR A 69 -9.87 -6.17 -8.73
N PRO A 70 -10.51 -7.35 -8.86
CA PRO A 70 -10.14 -8.57 -8.12
C PRO A 70 -8.69 -9.01 -8.34
N GLU A 71 -8.07 -8.62 -9.44
CA GLU A 71 -6.67 -8.87 -9.77
C GLU A 71 -5.73 -8.26 -8.72
N VAL A 72 -6.09 -7.11 -8.16
CA VAL A 72 -5.33 -6.48 -7.06
C VAL A 72 -5.34 -7.38 -5.84
N VAL A 73 -6.50 -7.94 -5.49
CA VAL A 73 -6.63 -8.86 -4.35
C VAL A 73 -5.83 -10.15 -4.58
N LYS A 74 -5.83 -10.66 -5.81
CA LYS A 74 -5.05 -11.84 -6.17
C LYS A 74 -3.54 -11.58 -6.01
N ALA A 75 -3.05 -10.49 -6.59
CA ALA A 75 -1.64 -10.11 -6.50
C ALA A 75 -1.19 -9.90 -5.05
N MET A 76 -2.03 -9.29 -4.21
CA MET A 76 -1.74 -9.14 -2.78
C MET A 76 -1.63 -10.47 -2.04
N LYS A 77 -2.50 -11.45 -2.34
CA LYS A 77 -2.46 -12.76 -1.69
C LYS A 77 -1.18 -13.53 -2.03
N GLU A 78 -0.72 -13.40 -3.27
CA GLU A 78 0.56 -13.98 -3.70
C GLU A 78 1.73 -13.26 -3.00
N ALA A 79 1.68 -11.93 -2.94
CA ALA A 79 2.66 -11.10 -2.25
C ALA A 79 2.72 -11.32 -0.74
N GLU A 80 1.64 -11.80 -0.11
CA GLU A 80 1.62 -12.08 1.33
C GLU A 80 2.60 -13.18 1.74
N ALA A 81 2.84 -14.15 0.85
CA ALA A 81 3.81 -15.22 1.08
C ALA A 81 5.24 -14.84 0.64
N ASP A 82 5.46 -13.60 0.18
CA ASP A 82 6.75 -13.14 -0.27
C ASP A 82 7.73 -12.95 0.92
N PRO A 83 9.00 -13.40 0.82
CA PRO A 83 9.99 -13.21 1.88
C PRO A 83 10.22 -11.75 2.29
N VAL A 84 10.01 -10.79 1.38
CA VAL A 84 10.11 -9.36 1.71
C VAL A 84 8.94 -8.91 2.59
N SER A 85 7.75 -9.43 2.35
CA SER A 85 6.58 -9.18 3.22
C SER A 85 6.82 -9.70 4.63
N GLU A 86 7.37 -10.91 4.77
CA GLU A 86 7.72 -11.52 6.06
C GLU A 86 8.83 -10.72 6.76
N TRP A 87 9.93 -10.45 6.05
CA TRP A 87 11.03 -9.65 6.55
C TRP A 87 10.58 -8.29 7.10
N PHE A 88 9.72 -7.59 6.36
CA PHE A 88 9.23 -6.28 6.81
C PHE A 88 8.41 -6.42 8.10
N ALA A 89 7.53 -7.41 8.17
CA ALA A 89 6.67 -7.65 9.32
C ALA A 89 7.45 -8.05 10.59
N ASP A 90 8.56 -8.76 10.43
CA ASP A 90 9.44 -9.18 11.53
C ASP A 90 10.37 -8.07 12.01
N THR A 91 10.79 -7.19 11.09
CA THR A 91 11.82 -6.18 11.37
C THR A 91 11.23 -4.84 11.80
N TYR A 92 10.07 -4.46 11.27
CA TYR A 92 9.55 -3.11 11.41
C TYR A 92 8.10 -3.05 11.90
N ASN A 93 7.78 -1.98 12.63
CA ASN A 93 6.41 -1.64 12.95
C ASN A 93 5.90 -0.51 12.05
N PHE A 94 4.78 -0.73 11.35
CA PHE A 94 4.15 0.29 10.50
C PHE A 94 3.93 1.64 11.20
N GLY A 95 3.70 1.63 12.52
CA GLY A 95 3.50 2.85 13.32
C GLY A 95 4.69 3.81 13.31
N GLU A 96 5.91 3.30 13.08
CA GLU A 96 7.14 4.11 12.97
C GLU A 96 7.14 5.02 11.74
N PHE A 97 6.30 4.71 10.75
CA PHE A 97 6.23 5.41 9.47
C PHE A 97 4.95 6.25 9.28
N TYR A 98 4.11 6.40 10.32
CA TYR A 98 2.85 7.15 10.19
C TYR A 98 3.05 8.63 9.83
N SER A 99 4.15 9.25 10.29
CA SER A 99 4.53 10.63 9.96
C SER A 99 5.45 10.75 8.74
N LYS A 100 5.95 9.63 8.23
CA LYS A 100 6.99 9.57 7.18
C LYS A 100 6.81 8.35 6.27
N PRO A 101 5.66 8.23 5.58
CA PRO A 101 5.36 7.07 4.75
C PRO A 101 6.39 6.87 3.63
N GLN A 102 6.99 7.93 3.11
CA GLN A 102 8.05 7.83 2.09
C GLN A 102 9.23 6.97 2.55
N GLU A 103 9.70 7.11 3.80
CA GLU A 103 10.83 6.31 4.32
C GLU A 103 10.49 4.81 4.35
N MET A 104 9.23 4.45 4.61
CA MET A 104 8.76 3.06 4.53
C MET A 104 8.87 2.54 3.10
N LEU A 105 8.43 3.34 2.12
CA LEU A 105 8.44 2.96 0.71
C LEU A 105 9.86 2.81 0.19
N GLU A 106 10.76 3.73 0.56
CA GLU A 106 12.18 3.66 0.21
C GLU A 106 12.81 2.36 0.72
N LEU A 107 12.54 2.02 1.98
CA LEU A 107 13.06 0.81 2.61
C LEU A 107 12.54 -0.48 1.96
N ILE A 108 11.25 -0.52 1.62
CA ILE A 108 10.66 -1.67 0.93
C ILE A 108 11.23 -1.79 -0.50
N VAL A 109 11.32 -0.68 -1.23
CA VAL A 109 11.84 -0.67 -2.61
C VAL A 109 13.32 -1.04 -2.65
N GLU A 110 14.13 -0.53 -1.71
CA GLU A 110 15.54 -0.93 -1.58
C GLU A 110 15.66 -2.44 -1.37
N LYS A 111 14.80 -3.02 -0.53
CA LYS A 111 14.79 -4.48 -0.29
C LYS A 111 14.37 -5.30 -1.50
N LEU A 112 13.44 -4.79 -2.31
CA LEU A 112 12.99 -5.46 -3.54
C LEU A 112 14.06 -5.43 -4.65
N GLU A 113 14.92 -4.41 -4.66
CA GLU A 113 15.98 -4.23 -5.67
C GLU A 113 17.31 -4.93 -5.31
N SER A 114 17.46 -5.44 -4.07
CA SER A 114 18.67 -6.11 -3.56
C SER A 114 18.71 -7.60 -3.87
#